data_AF-A0A3D1RZR8-F1
#
_entry.id   AF-A0A3D1RZR8-F1
#
_cell.length_a   1.000
_cell.length_b   1.000
_cell.length_c   1.000
_cell.angle_alpha   90.00
_cell.angle_beta   90.00
_cell.angle_gamma   90.00
#
_symmetry.space_group_name_H-M   'P 1'
#
loop_
_entity.id
_entity.type
_entity.pdbx_description
1 polymer ?
#
loop_
_entity_poly.entity_id
_entity_poly.type
_entity_poly.pdbx_seq_one_letter_code
_entity_poly.pdbx_strand_id
1 'polypeptide(L)' 'MGTTEPIKIKPSVCPLDCPDTCSLSVETDGERVLKVKGSKGNPYTAGVICNKVARYYPEFVHGPQRLTRPLKRVGPKG' A
#
# COMPACT_ATOMS: atom_id res chain seq x y z
N MET A 1 14.42 1.34 18.64
CA MET A 1 14.66 -0.11 18.80
C MET A 1 13.55 -0.83 18.06
N GLY A 2 13.73 -1.10 16.77
CA GLY A 2 12.78 -1.87 15.98
C GLY A 2 13.43 -3.21 15.66
N THR A 3 12.85 -4.30 16.13
CA THR A 3 13.20 -5.64 15.65
C THR A 3 12.55 -5.79 14.29
N THR A 4 13.30 -5.57 13.21
CA THR A 4 12.80 -5.87 11.86
C THR A 4 12.47 -7.36 11.82
N GLU A 5 11.22 -7.70 11.52
CA GLU A 5 10.84 -9.09 11.27
C GLU A 5 11.57 -9.56 10.01
N PRO A 6 11.84 -10.88 9.88
CA PRO A 6 12.33 -11.41 8.62
C PRO A 6 11.37 -11.03 7.48
N ILE A 7 11.94 -10.66 6.34
CA ILE A 7 11.17 -10.29 5.14
C ILE A 7 10.20 -11.43 4.81
N LYS A 8 8.91 -11.09 4.72
CA LYS A 8 7.84 -12.03 4.43
C LYS A 8 6.84 -11.46 3.43
N ILE A 9 6.13 -12.36 2.77
CA ILE A 9 5.03 -12.03 1.88
C ILE A 9 3.72 -12.19 2.65
N LYS A 10 2.92 -11.13 2.74
CA LYS A 10 1.57 -11.15 3.33
C LYS A 10 0.50 -10.87 2.27
N PRO A 11 -0.67 -11.52 2.35
CA PRO A 11 -1.80 -11.20 1.48
C PRO A 11 -2.40 -9.84 1.85
N SER A 12 -2.91 -9.11 0.85
CA SER A 12 -3.66 -7.86 1.04
C SER A 12 -4.59 -7.61 -0.15
N VAL A 13 -5.32 -6.49 -0.13
CA VAL A 13 -6.20 -6.02 -1.20
C VAL A 13 -5.87 -4.57 -1.53
N CYS A 14 -5.95 -4.19 -2.80
CA CYS A 14 -5.74 -2.82 -3.24
C CYS A 14 -6.84 -1.90 -2.65
N PRO A 15 -6.50 -0.83 -1.91
CA PRO A 15 -7.49 0.08 -1.34
C PRO A 15 -7.75 1.32 -2.21
N LEU A 16 -7.22 1.35 -3.44
CA LEU A 16 -7.57 2.42 -4.38
C LEU A 16 -9.01 2.22 -4.85
N ASP A 17 -9.70 3.34 -5.08
CA ASP A 17 -11.08 3.38 -5.55
C ASP A 17 -11.16 3.03 -7.04
N CYS A 18 -10.98 1.74 -7.35
CA CYS A 18 -11.23 1.17 -8.65
C CYS A 18 -12.01 -0.15 -8.51
N PRO A 19 -12.82 -0.54 -9.51
CA PRO A 19 -13.73 -1.68 -9.36
C PRO A 19 -13.00 -3.03 -9.31
N ASP A 20 -11.74 -3.09 -9.75
CA ASP A 20 -10.99 -4.34 -9.92
C ASP A 20 -10.76 -5.12 -8.63
N THR A 21 -10.74 -4.45 -7.47
CA THR A 21 -10.50 -5.07 -6.15
C THR A 21 -9.31 -6.03 -6.17
N CYS A 22 -8.15 -5.55 -6.68
CA CYS A 22 -7.02 -6.42 -6.96
C CYS A 22 -6.51 -7.12 -5.69
N SER A 23 -6.28 -8.43 -5.77
CA SER A 23 -5.61 -9.19 -4.70
C SER A 23 -4.10 -9.00 -4.79
N LEU A 24 -3.46 -8.77 -3.64
CA LEU A 24 -2.05 -8.37 -3.55
C LEU A 24 -1.23 -9.38 -2.75
N SER A 25 0.04 -9.52 -3.15
CA SER A 25 1.13 -10.11 -2.38
C SER A 25 2.10 -9.00 -1.98
N VAL A 26 2.18 -8.70 -0.69
CA VAL A 26 2.96 -7.59 -0.14
C VAL A 26 4.20 -8.12 0.57
N GLU A 27 5.37 -7.71 0.09
CA GLU A 27 6.65 -7.98 0.73
C GLU A 27 6.89 -6.92 1.83
N THR A 28 7.16 -7.37 3.06
CA THR A 28 7.29 -6.52 4.24
C THR A 28 8.32 -7.07 5.22
N ASP A 29 9.02 -6.17 5.91
CA ASP A 29 9.91 -6.44 7.05
C ASP A 29 9.18 -6.34 8.41
N GLY A 30 7.84 -6.34 8.39
CA GLY A 30 6.99 -6.18 9.56
C GLY A 30 6.64 -4.73 9.90
N GLU A 31 7.42 -3.76 9.45
CA GLU A 31 7.22 -2.33 9.72
C GLU A 31 6.84 -1.56 8.45
N ARG A 32 7.48 -1.90 7.32
CA ARG A 32 7.35 -1.20 6.05
C ARG A 32 6.86 -2.12 4.94
N VAL A 33 6.22 -1.49 3.96
CA VAL A 33 5.86 -2.13 2.68
C VAL A 33 7.05 -1.93 1.76
N LEU A 34 7.71 -3.02 1.38
CA LEU A 34 8.91 -2.99 0.56
C LEU A 34 8.56 -3.12 -0.93
N LYS A 35 7.64 -4.04 -1.26
CA LYS A 35 7.21 -4.30 -2.63
C LYS A 35 5.79 -4.82 -2.68
N VAL A 36 5.07 -4.50 -3.77
CA VAL A 36 3.71 -4.97 -4.01
C VAL A 36 3.65 -5.68 -5.37
N LYS A 37 3.11 -6.89 -5.39
CA LYS A 37 2.78 -7.65 -6.61
C LYS A 37 1.31 -8.05 -6.58
N GLY A 38 0.73 -8.32 -7.75
CA GLY A 38 -0.57 -8.98 -7.82
C GLY A 38 -0.47 -10.43 -7.36
N SER A 39 -1.57 -10.94 -6.80
CA SER A 39 -1.71 -12.33 -6.39
C SER A 39 -2.84 -13.01 -7.16
N LYS A 40 -2.88 -14.36 -7.12
CA LYS A 40 -3.93 -15.16 -7.77
C LYS A 40 -5.19 -15.35 -6.90
N GLY A 41 -5.32 -14.59 -5.80
CA GLY A 41 -6.45 -14.71 -4.87
C GLY A 41 -7.77 -14.20 -5.45
N ASN A 42 -7.72 -13.24 -6.38
CA ASN A 42 -8.86 -12.75 -7.13
C ASN A 42 -8.79 -13.25 -8.59
N PRO A 43 -9.65 -14.21 -9.00
CA PRO A 43 -9.67 -14.76 -10.35
C PRO A 43 -9.87 -13.73 -11.45
N TYR A 44 -10.60 -12.63 -11.16
CA TYR A 44 -10.86 -11.57 -12.12
C TYR A 44 -9.56 -10.86 -12.53
N THR A 45 -8.71 -10.54 -11.55
CA THR A 45 -7.43 -9.87 -11.80
C THR A 45 -6.30 -10.83 -12.16
N ALA A 46 -6.39 -12.10 -11.79
CA ALA A 46 -5.45 -13.17 -12.14
C ALA A 46 -3.95 -12.82 -11.90
N GLY A 47 -3.65 -11.99 -10.89
CA GLY A 47 -2.30 -11.54 -10.58
C GLY A 47 -1.84 -10.28 -11.32
N VAL A 48 -2.67 -9.70 -12.18
CA VAL A 48 -2.43 -8.42 -12.86
C VAL A 48 -2.84 -7.27 -11.96
N ILE A 49 -1.98 -6.25 -11.87
CA ILE A 49 -2.23 -4.99 -11.17
C ILE A 49 -1.73 -3.82 -12.01
N CYS A 50 -2.31 -2.64 -11.82
CA CYS A 50 -1.89 -1.44 -12.56
C CYS A 50 -0.52 -0.92 -12.10
N ASN A 51 0.13 -0.10 -12.96
CA ASN A 51 1.42 0.53 -12.67
C ASN A 51 1.40 1.41 -11.42
N LYS A 52 0.25 2.03 -11.07
CA LYS A 52 0.09 2.84 -9.85
C LYS A 52 0.51 2.04 -8.62
N VAL A 53 -0.03 0.83 -8.51
CA VAL A 53 0.22 -0.06 -7.37
C VAL A 53 1.60 -0.71 -7.48
N ALA A 54 1.96 -1.24 -8.66
CA ALA A 54 3.20 -1.98 -8.83
C ALA A 54 4.47 -1.13 -8.61
N ARG A 55 4.43 0.18 -8.90
CA ARG A 55 5.61 1.05 -8.86
C ARG A 55 5.62 2.05 -7.71
N TYR A 56 4.46 2.60 -7.33
CA TYR A 56 4.42 3.80 -6.47
C TYR A 56 3.85 3.53 -5.08
N TYR A 57 3.32 2.34 -4.81
CA TYR A 57 2.59 2.09 -3.56
C TYR A 57 3.45 2.18 -2.29
N PRO A 58 4.70 1.66 -2.24
CA PRO A 58 5.58 1.88 -1.09
C PRO A 58 5.79 3.38 -0.78
N GLU A 59 6.03 4.19 -1.81
CA GLU A 59 6.21 5.65 -1.67
C GLU A 59 4.90 6.34 -1.29
N PHE A 60 3.76 5.88 -1.78
CA PHE A 60 2.46 6.42 -1.37
C PHE A 60 2.19 6.22 0.13
N VAL A 61 2.58 5.07 0.70
CA VAL A 61 2.37 4.74 2.12
C VAL A 61 3.42 5.36 3.03
N HIS A 62 4.66 5.49 2.56
CA HIS A 62 5.81 5.88 3.40
C HIS A 62 6.47 7.21 2.99
N GLY A 63 5.95 7.87 1.96
CA GLY A 63 6.54 9.07 1.38
C GLY A 63 6.41 10.31 2.26
N PRO A 64 7.22 11.35 1.96
CA PRO A 64 7.34 12.55 2.80
C PRO A 64 6.06 13.40 2.84
N GLN A 65 5.15 13.20 1.89
CA GLN A 65 3.87 13.91 1.82
C GLN A 65 2.79 13.29 2.72
N ARG A 66 3.05 12.16 3.37
CA ARG A 66 2.07 11.51 4.25
C ARG A 66 1.79 12.37 5.49
N LEU A 67 0.52 12.64 5.74
CA LEU A 67 0.07 13.20 7.01
C LEU A 67 0.23 12.15 8.12
N THR A 68 1.14 12.41 9.06
CA THR A 68 1.46 11.49 10.17
C THR A 68 0.85 11.91 11.50
N ARG A 69 0.20 13.08 11.55
CA ARG A 69 -0.45 13.61 12.74
C ARG A 69 -1.73 14.36 12.38
N PRO A 70 -2.70 14.44 13.30
CA PRO A 70 -3.86 15.30 13.13
C PRO A 70 -3.43 16.76 12.92
N LEU A 71 -4.15 17.46 12.04
CA LEU A 71 -3.97 18.89 11.77
C LEU A 71 -5.26 19.64 12.12
N LYS A 72 -5.12 20.86 12.62
CA LYS A 72 -6.24 21.78 12.91
C LYS A 72 -6.16 22.97 11.97
N ARG A 73 -7.24 23.24 11.24
CA ARG A 73 -7.37 24.47 10.45
C ARG A 73 -7.35 25.67 11.38
N VAL A 74 -6.54 26.67 11.03
CA VAL A 74 -6.54 27.99 11.65
C VAL A 74 -6.73 29.02 10.53
N GLY A 75 -7.78 29.84 10.61
CA GLY A 75 -8.18 30.79 9.55
C GLY A 75 -9.57 30.52 8.97
N PRO A 76 -10.04 31.40 8.06
CA PRO A 76 -11.36 31.29 7.44
C PRO A 76 -11.51 29.99 6.61
N LYS A 77 -12.76 29.58 6.40
CA LYS A 77 -13.10 28.44 5.53
C LYS A 77 -13.01 28.89 4.06
N GLY A 78 -12.37 28.07 3.24
CA GLY A 78 -11.99 28.38 1.87
C GLY A 78 -10.48 28.36 1.75
#